data_AF-V7C0I8-F1
#
_entry.id   AF-V7C0I8-F1
#
_cell.length_a   1.000
_cell.length_b   1.000
_cell.length_c   1.000
_cell.angle_alpha   90.00
_cell.angle_beta   90.00
_cell.angle_gamma   90.00
#
_symmetry.space_group_name_H-M   'P 1'
#
loop_
_entity.id
_entity.type
_entity.pdbx_description
1 polymer ?
#
loop_
_entity_poly.entity_id
_entity_poly.type
_entity_poly.pdbx_seq_one_letter_code
_entity_poly.pdbx_strand_id
1 'polypeptide(L)'
;MVLSSKITLVFCLLLTIFLGVQLKCGESIAPLFPPKVTVVITNSLFNGILALHCKSKDNDLGVQHLNVEQSYSFSFFPNYFIPSTLFFCQFVW
;
A
#
# COMPACT_ATOMS: atom_id res chain seq x y z
N MET A 1 -2.63 29.42 -38.20
CA MET A 1 -3.98 28.90 -37.89
C MET A 1 -4.08 27.37 -38.00
N VAL A 2 -3.54 26.73 -39.06
CA VAL A 2 -3.61 25.27 -39.29
C VAL A 2 -2.84 24.43 -38.25
N LEU A 3 -1.69 24.91 -37.75
CA LEU A 3 -0.86 24.17 -36.78
C LEU A 3 -1.53 24.05 -35.39
N SER A 4 -2.17 25.13 -34.92
CA SER A 4 -2.96 25.11 -33.67
C SER A 4 -4.12 24.13 -33.76
N SER A 5 -4.82 24.09 -34.91
CA SER A 5 -5.93 23.15 -35.14
C SER A 5 -5.48 21.69 -35.14
N LYS A 6 -4.31 21.37 -35.72
CA LYS A 6 -3.72 20.03 -35.65
C LYS A 6 -3.30 19.63 -34.23
N ILE A 7 -2.71 20.57 -33.47
CA ILE A 7 -2.32 20.34 -32.07
C ILE A 7 -3.55 20.13 -31.19
N THR A 8 -4.61 20.93 -31.37
CA THR A 8 -5.89 20.74 -30.67
C THR A 8 -6.51 19.39 -31.00
N LEU A 9 -6.49 18.96 -32.27
CA LEU A 9 -6.98 17.64 -32.69
C LEU A 9 -6.19 16.50 -32.05
N VAL A 10 -4.85 16.59 -32.02
CA VAL A 10 -4.00 15.58 -31.37
C VAL A 10 -4.29 15.52 -29.86
N PHE A 11 -4.43 16.66 -29.20
CA PHE A 11 -4.74 16.70 -27.76
C PHE A 11 -6.13 16.15 -27.45
N CYS A 12 -7.13 16.45 -28.28
CA CYS A 12 -8.46 15.86 -28.16
C CYS A 12 -8.44 14.33 -28.35
N LEU A 13 -7.67 13.82 -29.32
CA LEU A 13 -7.50 12.38 -29.52
C LEU A 13 -6.79 11.71 -28.34
N LEU A 14 -5.77 12.35 -27.76
CA LEU A 14 -5.10 11.84 -26.56
C LEU A 14 -6.02 11.83 -25.34
N LEU A 15 -6.86 12.87 -25.17
CA LEU A 15 -7.85 12.94 -24.09
C LEU A 15 -8.95 11.89 -24.24
N THR A 16 -9.46 11.62 -25.45
CA THR A 16 -10.48 10.58 -25.66
C THR A 16 -9.93 9.18 -25.48
N ILE A 17 -8.67 8.94 -25.86
CA ILE A 17 -7.97 7.68 -25.56
C ILE A 17 -7.78 7.54 -24.05
N PHE A 18 -7.33 8.58 -23.35
CA PHE A 18 -7.13 8.55 -21.90
C PHE A 18 -8.44 8.33 -21.13
N LEU A 19 -9.52 9.02 -21.51
CA LEU A 19 -10.86 8.85 -20.92
C LEU A 19 -11.48 7.49 -21.28
N GLY A 20 -11.28 7.02 -22.51
CA GLY A 20 -11.76 5.71 -22.98
C GLY A 20 -11.04 4.53 -22.32
N VAL A 21 -9.77 4.70 -21.95
CA VAL A 21 -8.99 3.72 -21.18
C VAL A 21 -9.56 3.51 -19.76
N GLN A 22 -10.22 4.53 -19.19
CA GLN A 22 -10.88 4.40 -17.88
C GLN A 22 -12.25 3.69 -17.95
N LEU A 23 -12.84 3.54 -19.14
CA LEU A 23 -14.15 2.92 -19.38
C LEU A 23 -14.04 1.43 -19.77
N LYS A 24 -13.21 0.65 -19.06
CA LYS A 24 -13.34 -0.82 -19.07
C LYS A 24 -14.07 -1.28 -17.81
N CYS A 25 -15.31 -1.71 -18.01
CA CYS A 25 -16.11 -2.40 -17.02
C CYS A 25 -15.68 -3.88 -16.95
N GLY A 26 -15.42 -4.38 -15.74
CA GLY A 26 -15.54 -5.80 -15.40
C GLY A 26 -14.38 -6.73 -15.80
N GLU A 27 -13.27 -6.64 -15.07
CA GLU A 27 -12.59 -7.74 -14.34
C GLU A 27 -11.25 -7.18 -13.81
N SER A 28 -11.11 -7.15 -12.49
CA SER A 28 -9.94 -6.68 -11.71
C SER A 28 -8.94 -5.82 -12.48
N ILE A 29 -9.27 -4.54 -12.67
CA ILE A 29 -8.24 -3.52 -12.89
C ILE A 29 -7.35 -3.65 -11.65
N ALA A 30 -6.10 -4.09 -11.78
CA ALA A 30 -5.13 -3.96 -10.70
C ALA A 30 -5.24 -2.49 -10.23
N PRO A 31 -5.68 -2.24 -9.00
CA PRO A 31 -6.14 -0.91 -8.63
C PRO A 31 -5.00 0.09 -8.88
N LEU A 32 -5.35 1.26 -9.43
CA LEU A 32 -4.40 2.35 -9.72
C LEU A 32 -3.50 2.68 -8.51
N PHE A 33 -4.01 2.37 -7.32
CA PHE A 33 -3.27 2.39 -6.06
C PHE A 33 -3.24 0.98 -5.45
N PRO A 34 -2.10 0.56 -4.87
CA PRO A 34 -2.00 -0.72 -4.19
C PRO A 34 -3.00 -0.81 -3.04
N PRO A 35 -3.58 -2.00 -2.80
CA PRO A 35 -4.54 -2.17 -1.73
C PRO A 35 -3.89 -1.90 -0.37
N LYS A 36 -4.69 -1.36 0.56
CA LYS A 36 -4.27 -1.21 1.96
C LYS A 36 -3.97 -2.58 2.55
N VAL A 37 -2.76 -2.74 3.09
CA VAL A 37 -2.35 -3.94 3.83
C VAL A 37 -2.50 -3.67 5.31
N THR A 38 -3.11 -4.60 6.04
CA THR A 38 -3.20 -4.56 7.51
C THR A 38 -2.49 -5.77 8.07
N VAL A 39 -1.56 -5.54 8.98
CA VAL A 39 -0.84 -6.56 9.74
C VAL A 39 -1.44 -6.60 11.14
N VAL A 40 -1.78 -7.80 11.60
CA VAL A 40 -2.25 -8.06 12.97
C VAL A 40 -1.32 -9.09 13.59
N ILE A 41 -0.82 -8.78 14.79
CA ILE A 41 0.09 -9.63 15.57
C ILE A 41 -0.60 -9.92 16.89
N THR A 42 -0.79 -11.19 17.22
CA THR A 42 -1.43 -11.65 18.45
C THR A 42 -0.44 -12.47 19.27
N ASN A 43 -0.32 -12.17 20.56
CA ASN A 43 0.50 -12.97 21.47
C ASN A 43 -0.28 -14.20 21.96
N SER A 44 -0.01 -15.36 21.38
CA SER A 44 -0.59 -16.66 21.79
C SER A 44 0.38 -17.53 22.59
N LEU A 45 1.36 -16.92 23.28
CA LEU A 45 2.25 -17.64 24.21
C LEU A 45 1.46 -18.12 25.43
N PHE A 46 1.85 -19.27 26.01
CA PHE A 46 1.21 -19.81 27.21
C PHE A 46 1.30 -18.84 28.41
N ASN A 47 2.46 -18.21 28.57
CA ASN A 47 2.70 -17.13 29.51
C ASN A 47 3.79 -16.20 28.96
N GLY A 48 3.91 -15.01 29.56
CA GLY A 48 4.95 -14.04 29.20
C GLY A 48 4.44 -12.85 28.40
N ILE A 49 5.33 -11.89 28.21
CA ILE A 49 5.10 -10.65 27.46
C ILE A 49 5.90 -10.75 26.16
N LEU A 50 5.22 -10.61 25.03
CA LEU A 50 5.86 -10.52 23.73
C LEU A 50 6.25 -9.06 23.46
N ALA A 51 7.54 -8.78 23.39
CA ALA A 51 8.04 -7.51 22.88
C ALA A 51 8.23 -7.61 21.36
N LEU A 52 7.62 -6.70 20.61
CA LEU A 52 7.78 -6.62 19.16
C LEU A 52 8.27 -5.24 18.74
N HIS A 53 9.16 -5.18 17.76
CA HIS A 53 9.59 -3.93 17.13
C HIS A 53 9.47 -4.08 15.62
N CYS A 54 8.53 -3.36 15.03
CA CYS A 54 8.30 -3.35 13.59
C CYS A 54 8.77 -2.05 12.97
N LYS A 55 9.55 -2.13 11.88
CA LYS A 55 10.01 -0.96 11.12
C LYS A 55 10.16 -1.26 9.63
N SER A 56 9.89 -0.27 8.81
CA SER A 56 10.28 -0.24 7.40
C SER A 56 11.52 0.62 7.21
N LYS A 57 11.90 0.85 5.96
CA LYS A 57 12.99 1.79 5.63
C LYS A 57 12.69 3.20 6.14
N ASP A 58 11.45 3.66 5.99
CA ASP A 58 11.07 5.06 6.18
C ASP A 58 10.15 5.29 7.40
N ASN A 59 9.67 4.22 8.05
CA ASN A 59 8.74 4.32 9.16
C ASN A 59 9.11 3.33 10.29
N ASP A 60 9.33 3.85 11.49
CA ASP A 60 9.60 3.07 12.70
C ASP A 60 8.36 3.11 13.61
N LEU A 61 7.77 1.95 13.91
CA LEU A 61 6.56 1.84 14.73
C LEU A 61 6.87 1.75 16.24
N GLY A 62 8.15 1.74 16.61
CA GLY A 62 8.61 1.58 17.97
C GLY A 62 8.39 0.17 18.53
N VAL A 63 8.73 0.01 19.80
CA VAL A 63 8.56 -1.24 20.55
C VAL A 63 7.15 -1.30 21.14
N GLN A 64 6.48 -2.42 20.98
CA GLN A 64 5.18 -2.72 21.57
C GLN A 64 5.31 -3.94 22.48
N HIS A 65 4.64 -3.91 23.63
CA HIS A 65 4.58 -5.03 24.57
C HIS A 65 3.17 -5.61 24.59
N LEU A 66 3.05 -6.90 24.29
CA LEU A 66 1.78 -7.62 24.27
C LEU A 66 1.75 -8.64 25.40
N ASN A 67 0.77 -8.51 26.31
CA ASN A 67 0.42 -9.59 27.23
C ASN A 67 -0.22 -10.75 26.47
N VAL A 68 -0.38 -11.90 27.13
CA VAL A 68 -1.08 -13.08 26.58
C VAL A 68 -2.46 -12.69 26.05
N GLU A 69 -2.81 -13.18 24.87
CA GLU A 69 -4.01 -12.86 24.07
C GLU A 69 -4.15 -11.40 23.59
N GLN A 70 -3.19 -10.52 23.86
CA GLN A 70 -3.23 -9.17 23.31
C GLN A 70 -2.77 -9.13 21.86
N SER A 71 -3.32 -8.17 21.11
CA SER A 71 -2.98 -7.96 19.70
C SER A 71 -2.52 -6.54 19.43
N TYR A 72 -1.53 -6.40 18.54
CA TYR A 72 -1.10 -5.14 17.94
C TYR A 72 -1.41 -5.18 16.45
N SER A 73 -1.84 -4.05 15.89
CA SER A 73 -2.09 -3.97 14.45
C SER A 73 -1.68 -2.63 13.87
N PHE A 74 -1.24 -2.66 12.62
CA PHE A 74 -0.95 -1.48 11.84
C PHE A 74 -1.29 -1.71 10.37
N SER A 75 -1.50 -0.62 9.63
CA SER A 75 -1.80 -0.71 8.21
C SER A 75 -0.93 0.24 7.40
N PHE A 76 -0.64 -0.13 6.17
CA PHE A 76 0.12 0.68 5.23
C PHE A 76 -0.33 0.43 3.79
N PHE A 77 -0.01 1.38 2.91
CA PHE A 77 -0.13 1.21 1.47
C PHE A 77 1.27 0.84 0.94
N PRO A 78 1.46 -0.36 0.36
CA PRO A 78 2.72 -0.71 -0.28
C PRO A 78 3.08 0.31 -1.37
N ASN A 79 4.33 0.70 -1.54
CA ASN A 79 4.70 1.54 -2.68
C ASN A 79 4.71 0.71 -3.99
N TYR A 80 4.19 1.27 -5.08
CA TYR A 80 4.07 0.59 -6.38
C TYR A 80 5.34 0.72 -7.24
N PHE A 81 6.09 1.82 -7.10
CA PHE A 81 7.13 2.21 -8.07
C PHE A 81 8.55 1.69 -7.79
N ILE A 82 8.72 0.74 -6.87
CA ILE A 82 9.99 0.12 -6.43
C ILE A 82 10.91 1.06 -5.61
N PRO A 83 11.44 0.61 -4.45
CA PRO A 83 11.13 -0.66 -3.78
C PRO A 83 9.77 -0.64 -3.09
N SER A 84 9.14 -1.82 -2.98
CA SER A 84 7.91 -2.00 -2.23
C SER A 84 8.14 -1.69 -0.74
N THR A 85 7.09 -1.21 -0.07
CA THR A 85 7.14 -0.98 1.38
C THR A 85 7.24 -2.33 2.09
N LEU A 86 8.35 -2.58 2.78
CA LEU A 86 8.58 -3.79 3.55
C LEU A 86 8.80 -3.41 5.02
N PHE A 87 8.01 -4.03 5.91
CA PHE A 87 8.23 -3.96 7.36
C PHE A 87 8.94 -5.23 7.83
N PHE A 88 9.97 -5.06 8.65
CA PHE A 88 10.60 -6.12 9.41
C PHE A 88 10.18 -6.00 10.87
N CYS A 89 9.74 -7.11 11.46
CA CYS A 89 9.34 -7.19 12.86
C CYS A 89 10.30 -8.11 13.62
N GLN A 90 10.95 -7.58 14.65
CA GLN A 90 11.72 -8.37 15.61
C GLN A 90 10.81 -8.74 16.78
N PHE A 91 10.91 -9.98 17.23
CA PHE A 91 10.15 -10.51 18.37
C PHE A 91 11.11 -10.99 19.46
N VAL A 92 10.80 -10.66 20.71
CA VAL A 92 11.53 -11.09 21.92
C VAL A 92 10.51 -11.58 22.94
N TRP A 93 10.71 -12.78 23.48
CA TRP A 93 9.80 -13.47 24.40
C TRP A 93 10.58 -14.23 25.48
#